data_AF-A0A0Q4I799-F1
#
_entry.id   AF-A0A0Q4I799-F1
#
_cell.length_a   1.000
_cell.length_b   1.000
_cell.length_c   1.000
_cell.angle_alpha   90.00
_cell.angle_beta   90.00
_cell.angle_gamma   90.00
#
_symmetry.space_group_name_H-M   'P 1'
#
loop_
_entity.id
_entity.type
_entity.pdbx_description
1 polymer ?
#
loop_
_entity_poly.entity_id
_entity_poly.type
_entity_poly.pdbx_seq_one_letter_code
_entity_poly.pdbx_strand_id
1 'polypeptide(L)' 'MERSVLFHTRVPLYALHGRNSCPTCGASQWFVGRIIAECACCGDTLPINAAVRPIQAQNYGNIAA' A
#
# COMPACT_ATOMS: atom_id res chain seq x y z
N MET A 1 21.26 -4.69 -24.19
CA MET A 1 19.86 -4.37 -24.50
C MET A 1 19.04 -4.92 -23.34
N GLU A 2 19.04 -4.21 -22.22
CA GLU A 2 18.49 -4.68 -20.96
C GLU A 2 17.71 -3.52 -20.35
N ARG A 3 16.38 -3.61 -20.44
CA ARG A 3 15.46 -2.64 -19.84
C ARG A 3 15.13 -3.17 -18.46
N SER A 4 15.87 -2.72 -17.45
CA SER A 4 15.57 -2.99 -16.05
C SER A 4 14.21 -2.37 -15.72
N VAL A 5 13.18 -3.21 -15.59
CA VAL A 5 11.85 -2.77 -15.13
C VAL A 5 11.92 -2.66 -13.62
N LEU A 6 12.12 -1.45 -13.10
CA LEU A 6 11.95 -1.18 -11.67
C LEU A 6 10.47 -1.32 -11.33
N PHE A 7 10.07 -2.49 -10.83
CA PHE A 7 8.75 -2.71 -10.26
C PHE A 7 8.64 -1.95 -8.93
N HIS A 8 8.36 -0.65 -9.01
CA HIS A 8 7.86 0.09 -7.85
C HIS A 8 6.41 -0.34 -7.63
N THR A 9 6.21 -1.41 -6.86
CA THR A 9 4.87 -1.79 -6.39
C THR A 9 4.37 -0.66 -5.51
N ARG A 10 3.53 0.23 -6.06
CA ARG A 10 2.79 1.21 -5.27
C ARG A 10 1.71 0.45 -4.51
N VAL A 11 1.98 0.15 -3.25
CA VAL A 11 0.96 -0.42 -2.36
C VAL A 11 -0.04 0.70 -2.04
N PRO A 12 -1.33 0.56 -2.39
CA PRO A 12 -2.34 1.55 -2.02
C PRO A 12 -2.49 1.59 -0.50
N LEU A 13 -2.59 2.79 0.07
CA LEU A 13 -2.74 3.01 1.51
C LEU A 13 -4.00 3.82 1.79
N TYR A 14 -4.64 3.54 2.91
CA TYR A 14 -5.75 4.33 3.43
C TYR A 14 -5.24 5.60 4.12
N ALA A 15 -5.73 6.77 3.71
CA ALA A 15 -5.42 8.06 4.31
C ALA A 15 -6.52 8.48 5.30
N LEU A 16 -6.21 8.57 6.60
CA LEU A 16 -7.17 8.87 7.68
C LEU A 16 -8.00 10.15 7.48
N HIS A 17 -7.45 11.14 6.78
CA HIS A 17 -8.11 12.42 6.52
C HIS A 17 -8.27 12.71 5.01
N GLY A 18 -8.10 11.68 4.18
CA GLY A 18 -8.19 11.78 2.72
C GLY A 18 -9.47 11.16 2.17
N ARG A 19 -9.71 11.40 0.88
CA ARG A 19 -10.76 10.69 0.13
C ARG A 19 -10.20 9.33 -0.32
N ASN A 20 -10.69 8.26 0.29
CA ASN A 20 -10.25 6.89 -0.03
C ASN A 20 -11.29 6.18 -0.90
N SER A 21 -10.91 5.85 -2.13
CA SER A 21 -11.67 4.94 -2.99
C SER A 21 -11.04 3.55 -2.98
N CYS A 22 -11.85 2.52 -2.88
CA CYS A 22 -11.39 1.15 -2.96
C CYS A 22 -10.77 0.89 -4.34
N PRO A 23 -9.52 0.42 -4.45
CA PRO A 23 -8.89 0.15 -5.74
C PRO A 23 -9.56 -1.02 -6.48
N THR A 24 -10.28 -1.88 -5.75
CA THR A 24 -10.94 -3.06 -6.33
C THR A 24 -12.33 -2.76 -6.85
N CYS A 25 -13.19 -2.06 -6.08
CA CYS A 25 -14.59 -1.83 -6.46
C CYS A 25 -14.98 -0.35 -6.62
N GLY A 26 -14.09 0.58 -6.33
CA GLY A 26 -14.34 2.02 -6.43
C GLY A 26 -15.18 2.63 -5.31
N ALA A 27 -15.74 1.82 -4.40
CA ALA A 27 -16.54 2.32 -3.28
C ALA A 27 -15.71 3.16 -2.29
N SER A 28 -16.37 4.06 -1.56
CA SER A 28 -15.73 4.95 -0.58
C SER A 28 -16.11 4.64 0.87
N GLN A 29 -16.83 3.55 1.12
CA GLN A 29 -17.26 3.13 2.46
C GLN A 29 -16.26 2.13 3.04
N TRP A 30 -15.87 2.34 4.30
CA TRP A 30 -14.80 1.60 4.96
C TRP A 30 -15.12 1.31 6.43
N PHE A 31 -14.76 0.12 6.89
CA PHE A 31 -14.59 -0.19 8.31
C PHE A 31 -13.13 0.11 8.69
N VAL A 32 -12.92 1.19 9.45
CA VAL A 32 -11.58 1.69 9.77
C VAL A 32 -11.12 1.14 11.12
N GLY A 33 -10.13 0.25 11.10
CA GLY A 33 -9.46 -0.27 12.29
C GLY A 33 -8.26 0.60 12.70
N ARG A 34 -7.41 0.05 13.58
CA ARG A 34 -6.19 0.74 14.03
C ARG A 34 -5.03 0.63 13.03
N ILE A 35 -4.98 -0.46 12.27
CA ILE A 35 -3.87 -0.82 11.39
C ILE A 35 -4.31 -0.88 9.92
N ILE A 36 -5.54 -1.33 9.67
CA ILE A 36 -6.12 -1.53 8.35
C ILE A 36 -7.49 -0.85 8.23
N ALA A 37 -7.89 -0.56 7.00
CA ALA A 37 -9.25 -0.24 6.62
C ALA A 37 -9.78 -1.31 5.66
N GLU A 38 -10.97 -1.84 5.94
CA GLU A 38 -11.65 -2.84 5.11
C GLU A 38 -12.79 -2.19 4.33
N CYS A 39 -12.92 -2.48 3.04
CA CYS A 39 -13.98 -1.94 2.21
C CYS A 39 -15.31 -2.59 2.59
N ALA A 40 -16.29 -1.78 3.00
CA ALA A 40 -17.59 -2.27 3.43
C ALA A 40 -18.45 -2.88 2.30
N CYS A 41 -18.02 -2.75 1.04
CA CYS A 41 -18.74 -3.28 -0.13
C CYS A 41 -18.18 -4.60 -0.65
N CYS A 42 -16.85 -4.74 -0.76
CA CYS A 42 -16.22 -5.93 -1.35
C CYS A 42 -15.26 -6.68 -0.42
N GLY A 43 -15.02 -6.17 0.80
CA GLY A 43 -14.11 -6.79 1.78
C GLY A 43 -12.62 -6.60 1.50
N ASP A 44 -12.24 -5.83 0.48
CA ASP A 44 -10.83 -5.55 0.19
C ASP A 44 -10.18 -4.69 1.28
N THR A 45 -8.90 -4.91 1.58
CA THR A 45 -8.24 -4.31 2.75
C THR A 45 -7.04 -3.46 2.36
N LEU A 46 -6.96 -2.25 2.92
CA LEU A 46 -5.81 -1.36 2.77
C LEU A 46 -5.11 -1.12 4.11
N PRO A 47 -3.77 -1.05 4.15
CA PRO A 47 -3.06 -0.59 5.33
C PRO A 47 -3.27 0.93 5.54
N ILE A 48 -3.36 1.36 6.80
CA ILE A 48 -3.44 2.79 7.14
C ILE A 48 -2.04 3.39 7.03
N ASN A 49 -1.90 4.57 6.39
CA ASN A 49 -0.58 5.16 6.10
C ASN A 49 0.31 5.29 7.34
N ALA A 50 -0.27 5.65 8.49
CA ALA A 50 0.47 5.84 9.74
C ALA A 50 0.92 4.52 10.37
N ALA A 51 0.35 3.39 9.96
CA ALA A 51 0.62 2.07 10.53
C ALA A 51 1.69 1.29 9.75
N VAL A 52 2.05 1.72 8.54
CA VAL A 52 3.03 1.02 7.70
C VAL A 52 4.24 1.91 7.42
N ARG A 53 5.41 1.49 7.89
CA ARG A 53 6.68 1.97 7.34
C ARG A 53 6.97 1.14 6.10
N PRO A 54 6.98 1.72 4.88
CA PRO A 54 7.44 0.96 3.73
C PRO A 54 8.87 0.53 4.02
N ILE A 55 9.11 -0.78 3.93
CA ILE A 55 10.47 -1.30 3.78
C ILE A 55 10.97 -0.71 2.46
N GLN A 56 11.69 0.40 2.53
CA GLN A 56 12.51 0.83 1.42
C GLN A 56 13.41 -0.35 1.12
N ALA A 57 13.29 -0.93 -0.06
CA ALA A 57 14.20 -1.99 -0.50
C ALA A 57 15.61 -1.45 -0.32
N GLN A 58 16.26 -1.84 0.76
CA GLN A 58 17.63 -1.47 1.00
C GLN A 58 18.39 -2.17 -0.11
N ASN A 59 18.97 -1.37 -0.99
CA ASN A 59 19.94 -1.85 -1.94
C ASN A 59 21.05 -2.44 -1.07
N TYR A 60 21.01 -3.76 -0.83
CA TYR A 60 22.10 -4.50 -0.19
C TYR A 60 23.25 -4.43 -1.19
N GLY A 61 23.96 -3.29 -1.19
CA GLY A 61 25.15 -3.09 -1.96
C GLY A 61 26.11 -4.21 -1.61
N ASN A 62 26.68 -4.83 -2.64
CA ASN A 62 27.71 -5.86 -2.60
C ASN A 62 28.43 -5.91 -1.25
N ILE A 63 28.12 -6.92 -0.45
CA ILE A 63 29.09 -7.47 0.50
C ILE A 63 30.20 -8.10 -0.36
N ALA A 64 31.13 -7.26 -0.82
CA ALA A 64 32.38 -7.72 -1.40
C ALA A 64 33.16 -8.43 -0.28
N ALA A 65 33.66 -9.61 -0.65
CA ALA A 65 34.36 -10.60 0.16
C ALA A 65 35.66 -10.09 0.81
#